data_AF-A0A1I2VCZ8-F1
#
_entry.id   AF-A0A1I2VCZ8-F1
#
_cell.length_a   1.000
_cell.length_b   1.000
_cell.length_c   1.000
_cell.angle_alpha   90.00
_cell.angle_beta   90.00
_cell.angle_gamma   90.00
#
_symmetry.space_group_name_H-M   'P 1'
#
loop_
_entity.id
_entity.type
_entity.pdbx_description
1 polymer ?
#
loop_
_entity_poly.entity_id
_entity_poly.type
_entity_poly.pdbx_seq_one_letter_code
_entity_poly.pdbx_strand_id
1 'polypeptide(L)'
;MNAQDFIEAVKLVVRDGAAEGVLSMAENPPGRGVTTEAKARAQWLKSLSHHDREQVLKLVEEGVDSAIFGLLCVIDGVRAVEDCGDKGSFELHYVKHGLSTPLNPENLIFLHDLFN
;
A
#
# COMPACT_ATOMS: atom_id res chain seq x y z
N MET A 1 -12.01 16.57 2.06
CA MET A 1 -10.73 16.00 1.61
C MET A 1 -10.81 15.91 0.10
N ASN A 2 -9.80 16.40 -0.61
CA ASN A 2 -9.69 16.24 -2.06
C ASN A 2 -8.77 15.04 -2.41
N ALA A 3 -8.56 14.76 -3.70
CA ALA A 3 -7.72 13.67 -4.18
C ALA A 3 -6.26 13.76 -3.70
N GLN A 4 -5.65 14.95 -3.73
CA GLN A 4 -4.28 15.16 -3.25
C GLN A 4 -4.17 14.88 -1.75
N ASP A 5 -5.05 15.47 -0.94
CA ASP A 5 -5.09 15.26 0.51
C ASP A 5 -5.24 13.77 0.85
N PHE A 6 -6.05 13.05 0.07
CA PHE A 6 -6.25 11.62 0.22
C PHE A 6 -4.96 10.84 -0.06
N ILE A 7 -4.26 11.14 -1.15
CA ILE A 7 -3.02 10.46 -1.52
C ILE A 7 -1.90 10.73 -0.52
N GLU A 8 -1.76 11.96 -0.03
CA GLU A 8 -0.80 12.27 1.04
C GLU A 8 -1.14 11.48 2.33
N ALA A 9 -2.42 11.36 2.67
CA ALA A 9 -2.85 10.54 3.79
C ALA A 9 -2.56 9.04 3.57
N VAL A 10 -2.70 8.53 2.35
CA VAL A 10 -2.36 7.13 2.00
C VAL A 10 -0.86 6.88 2.11
N LYS A 11 -0.02 7.79 1.61
CA LYS A 11 1.45 7.71 1.77
C LYS A 11 1.81 7.62 3.27
N LEU A 12 1.27 8.51 4.09
CA LEU A 12 1.59 8.52 5.51
C LEU A 12 1.04 7.30 6.28
N VAL A 13 -0.22 6.93 6.06
CA VAL A 13 -0.89 5.92 6.90
C VAL A 13 -0.65 4.50 6.40
N VAL A 14 -0.59 4.31 5.09
CA VAL A 14 -0.51 2.97 4.47
C VAL A 14 0.92 2.65 4.09
N ARG A 15 1.57 3.50 3.28
CA ARG A 15 2.92 3.19 2.78
C ARG A 15 3.93 3.12 3.94
N ASP A 16 4.07 4.22 4.68
CA ASP A 16 5.07 4.31 5.75
C ASP A 16 4.74 3.32 6.89
N GLY A 17 3.46 3.23 7.26
CA GLY A 17 3.00 2.29 8.28
C GLY A 17 3.17 0.80 7.91
N ALA A 18 2.97 0.43 6.64
CA ALA A 18 3.13 -0.96 6.20
C ALA A 18 4.60 -1.38 6.13
N ALA A 19 5.48 -0.50 5.63
CA ALA A 19 6.92 -0.79 5.56
C ALA A 19 7.50 -1.04 6.96
N GLU A 20 7.19 -0.17 7.93
CA GLU A 20 7.59 -0.34 9.33
C GLU A 20 6.96 -1.58 9.97
N GLY A 21 5.68 -1.83 9.68
CA GLY A 21 4.93 -2.96 10.23
C GLY A 21 5.49 -4.32 9.80
N VAL A 22 5.82 -4.49 8.52
CA VAL A 22 6.37 -5.74 7.98
C VAL A 22 7.68 -6.10 8.68
N LEU A 23 8.60 -5.15 8.83
CA LEU A 23 9.87 -5.41 9.51
C LEU A 23 9.69 -5.69 11.00
N SER A 24 8.90 -4.88 11.70
CA SER A 24 8.63 -5.07 13.12
C SER A 24 8.03 -6.46 13.40
N MET A 25 7.07 -6.89 12.58
CA MET A 25 6.47 -8.22 12.68
C MET A 25 7.42 -9.34 12.30
N ALA A 26 8.29 -9.13 11.32
CA ALA A 26 9.26 -10.15 10.89
C ALA A 26 10.38 -10.33 11.93
N GLU A 27 10.80 -9.27 12.62
CA GLU A 27 11.85 -9.30 13.64
C GLU A 27 11.35 -9.77 15.00
N ASN A 28 10.12 -9.39 15.35
CA ASN A 28 9.48 -9.67 16.62
C ASN A 28 8.09 -10.27 16.39
N PRO A 29 8.01 -11.48 15.82
CA PRO A 29 6.73 -12.11 15.53
C PRO A 29 5.91 -12.26 16.82
N PRO A 30 4.71 -11.66 16.92
CA PRO A 30 3.97 -11.62 18.18
C PRO A 30 3.28 -12.97 18.48
N GLY A 31 3.14 -13.27 19.78
CA GLY A 31 2.24 -14.32 20.27
C GLY A 31 2.88 -15.65 20.66
N ARG A 32 2.07 -16.53 21.26
CA ARG A 32 2.51 -17.83 21.83
C ARG A 32 2.64 -18.97 20.80
N GLY A 33 2.30 -18.72 19.54
CA GLY A 33 2.26 -19.71 18.45
C GLY A 33 3.14 -19.38 17.24
N VAL A 34 4.25 -18.66 17.45
CA VAL A 34 5.19 -18.33 16.37
C VAL A 34 5.75 -19.63 15.76
N THR A 35 5.50 -19.84 14.46
CA THR A 35 5.93 -21.02 13.74
C THR A 35 7.47 -21.09 13.67
N THR A 36 7.99 -22.30 13.43
CA THR A 36 9.44 -22.50 13.26
C THR A 36 10.00 -21.63 12.13
N GLU A 37 9.26 -21.50 11.04
CA GLU A 37 9.63 -20.70 9.87
C GLU A 37 9.67 -19.21 10.20
N ALA A 38 8.72 -18.72 11.00
CA ALA A 38 8.71 -17.33 11.45
C ALA A 38 9.89 -17.02 12.37
N LYS A 39 10.25 -17.93 13.28
CA LYS A 39 11.46 -17.78 14.12
C LYS A 39 12.74 -17.80 13.28
N ALA A 40 12.81 -18.70 12.30
CA ALA A 40 13.96 -18.80 11.40
C ALA A 40 14.15 -17.51 10.58
N ARG A 41 13.07 -16.94 10.02
CA ARG A 41 13.11 -15.64 9.34
C ARG A 41 13.55 -14.51 10.27
N ALA A 42 13.01 -14.46 11.49
CA ALA A 42 13.40 -13.45 12.47
C ALA A 42 14.90 -13.53 12.83
N GLN A 43 15.42 -14.74 13.01
CA GLN A 43 16.85 -14.98 13.27
C GLN A 43 17.72 -14.61 12.06
N TRP A 44 17.28 -14.97 10.85
CA TRP A 44 17.98 -14.60 9.62
C TRP A 44 18.06 -13.07 9.47
N LEU A 45 16.93 -12.35 9.61
CA LEU A 45 16.91 -10.88 9.57
C LEU A 45 17.85 -10.26 10.61
N LYS A 46 17.89 -10.80 11.83
CA LYS A 46 18.81 -10.33 12.89
C LYS A 46 20.29 -10.62 12.60
N SER A 47 20.58 -11.58 11.72
CA SER A 47 21.94 -11.93 11.32
C SER A 47 22.48 -11.08 10.17
N LEU A 48 21.61 -10.33 9.48
CA LEU A 48 22.00 -9.46 8.38
C LEU A 48 22.88 -8.30 8.87
N SER A 49 23.76 -7.83 7.99
CA SER A 49 24.46 -6.58 8.23
C SER A 49 23.48 -5.40 8.19
N HIS A 50 23.89 -4.24 8.73
CA HIS A 50 23.08 -3.02 8.62
C HIS A 50 22.74 -2.70 7.17
N HIS A 51 23.73 -2.81 6.28
CA HIS A 51 23.55 -2.55 4.85
C HIS A 51 22.53 -3.50 4.22
N ASP A 52 22.65 -4.81 4.48
CA ASP A 52 21.72 -5.80 3.92
C ASP A 52 20.30 -5.60 4.46
N ARG A 53 20.16 -5.22 5.74
CA ARG A 53 18.87 -4.90 6.34
C ARG A 53 18.23 -3.67 5.69
N GLU A 54 19.02 -2.64 5.37
CA GLU A 54 18.54 -1.48 4.60
C GLU A 54 18.10 -1.88 3.19
N GLN A 55 18.80 -2.80 2.52
CA GLN A 55 18.38 -3.30 1.20
C GLN A 55 17.05 -4.06 1.28
N VAL A 56 16.87 -4.91 2.30
CA VAL A 56 15.59 -5.59 2.54
C VAL A 56 14.46 -4.58 2.78
N LEU A 57 14.71 -3.54 3.57
CA LEU A 57 13.72 -2.48 3.80
C LEU A 57 13.31 -1.81 2.49
N LYS A 58 14.26 -1.43 1.64
CA LYS A 58 13.96 -0.82 0.34
C LYS A 58 13.13 -1.73 -0.55
N LEU A 59 13.43 -3.02 -0.61
CA LEU A 59 12.62 -3.98 -1.37
C LEU A 59 11.19 -4.10 -0.82
N VAL A 60 11.01 -4.01 0.49
CA VAL A 60 9.68 -4.00 1.11
C VAL A 60 8.94 -2.71 0.76
N GLU A 61 9.61 -1.55 0.86
CA GLU A 61 9.05 -0.24 0.48
C GLU A 61 8.63 -0.24 -1.00
N GLU A 62 9.49 -0.70 -1.90
CA GLU A 62 9.19 -0.84 -3.34
C GLU A 62 8.00 -1.77 -3.60
N GLY A 63 7.90 -2.88 -2.85
CA GLY A 63 6.77 -3.79 -2.94
C GLY A 63 5.46 -3.16 -2.47
N VAL A 64 5.50 -2.40 -1.38
CA VAL A 64 4.35 -1.64 -0.84
C VAL A 64 3.93 -0.56 -1.83
N ASP A 65 4.88 0.22 -2.36
CA ASP A 65 4.64 1.25 -3.37
C ASP A 65 4.01 0.66 -4.63
N SER A 66 4.57 -0.44 -5.14
CA SER A 66 4.03 -1.13 -6.32
C SER A 66 2.62 -1.67 -6.09
N ALA A 67 2.31 -2.14 -4.88
CA ALA A 67 0.98 -2.65 -4.54
C ALA A 67 -0.05 -1.52 -4.45
N ILE A 68 0.28 -0.42 -3.78
CA ILE A 68 -0.59 0.76 -3.65
C ILE A 68 -0.82 1.37 -5.03
N PHE A 69 0.24 1.63 -5.80
CA PHE A 69 0.13 2.16 -7.15
C PHE A 69 -0.75 1.27 -8.03
N GLY A 70 -0.53 -0.06 -7.96
CA GLY A 70 -1.33 -1.01 -8.72
C GLY A 70 -2.82 -1.01 -8.37
N LEU A 71 -3.15 -0.85 -7.09
CA LEU A 71 -4.53 -0.70 -6.64
C LEU A 71 -5.15 0.62 -7.10
N LEU A 72 -4.40 1.73 -7.04
CA LEU A 72 -4.87 3.03 -7.52
C LEU A 72 -5.14 2.99 -9.02
N CYS A 73 -4.29 2.33 -9.82
CA CYS A 73 -4.55 2.10 -11.24
C CYS A 73 -5.87 1.36 -11.50
N VAL A 74 -6.26 0.42 -10.62
CA VAL A 74 -7.56 -0.26 -10.72
C VAL A 74 -8.69 0.70 -10.43
N ILE A 75 -8.58 1.50 -9.37
CA ILE A 75 -9.58 2.49 -8.97
C ILE A 75 -9.77 3.56 -10.05
N ASP A 76 -8.68 3.99 -10.68
CA ASP A 76 -8.69 4.96 -11.78
C ASP A 76 -9.16 4.34 -13.12
N GLY A 77 -9.40 3.03 -13.17
CA GLY A 77 -9.86 2.33 -14.38
C GLY A 77 -8.80 2.11 -15.45
N VAL A 78 -7.53 2.49 -15.20
CA VAL A 78 -6.41 2.27 -16.15
C VAL A 78 -5.86 0.84 -16.08
N ARG A 79 -6.26 0.06 -15.07
CA ARG A 79 -6.00 -1.38 -14.96
C ARG A 79 -7.31 -2.13 -14.73
N ALA A 80 -7.75 -2.90 -15.72
CA ALA A 80 -8.98 -3.68 -15.63
C ALA A 80 -8.83 -4.88 -14.67
N VAL A 81 -9.89 -5.18 -13.93
CA VAL A 81 -9.99 -6.40 -13.11
C VAL A 81 -10.90 -7.45 -13.76
N GLU A 82 -11.72 -7.04 -14.72
CA GLU A 82 -12.61 -7.89 -15.49
C GLU A 82 -11.89 -8.51 -16.69
N ASP A 83 -12.03 -9.83 -16.85
CA ASP A 83 -11.34 -10.61 -17.90
C ASP A 83 -11.93 -10.38 -19.31
N CYS A 84 -13.23 -10.13 -19.44
CA CYS A 84 -13.88 -9.86 -20.73
C CYS A 84 -15.24 -9.13 -20.59
N GLY A 85 -15.63 -8.38 -21.62
CA GLY A 85 -16.92 -7.67 -21.70
C GLY A 85 -16.81 -6.16 -21.46
N ASP A 86 -17.96 -5.52 -21.23
CA ASP A 86 -18.04 -4.12 -20.83
C ASP A 86 -17.40 -3.94 -19.44
N LYS A 87 -16.49 -2.98 -19.32
CA LYS A 87 -15.75 -2.71 -18.08
C LYS A 87 -16.55 -1.77 -17.19
N GLY A 88 -16.54 -2.04 -15.89
CA GLY A 88 -17.11 -1.13 -14.91
C GLY A 88 -16.21 0.08 -14.65
N SER A 89 -16.72 1.02 -13.87
CA SER A 89 -15.95 2.09 -13.23
C SER A 89 -15.99 1.90 -11.71
N PHE A 90 -14.89 2.23 -11.04
CA PHE A 90 -14.86 2.33 -9.59
C PHE A 90 -15.00 3.79 -9.19
N GLU A 91 -15.83 4.08 -8.20
CA GLU A 91 -16.05 5.44 -7.70
C GLU A 91 -15.64 5.50 -6.23
N LEU A 92 -14.67 6.36 -5.92
CA LEU A 92 -14.20 6.62 -4.58
C LEU A 92 -14.71 7.97 -4.09
N HIS A 93 -15.44 7.96 -2.98
CA HIS A 93 -16.00 9.16 -2.37
C HIS A 93 -15.54 9.34 -0.94
N TYR A 94 -15.09 10.54 -0.60
CA TYR A 94 -14.94 10.97 0.78
C TYR A 94 -16.28 11.50 1.31
N VAL A 95 -16.86 10.80 2.28
CA VAL A 95 -18.15 11.18 2.88
C VAL A 95 -17.95 11.72 4.29
N LYS A 96 -18.42 12.95 4.53
CA LYS A 96 -18.37 13.59 5.86
C LYS A 96 -19.59 14.47 6.09
N HIS A 97 -20.30 14.23 7.20
CA HIS A 97 -21.49 15.00 7.59
C HIS A 97 -22.53 15.14 6.47
N GLY A 98 -22.77 14.07 5.71
CA GLY A 98 -23.72 14.06 4.60
C GLY A 98 -23.21 14.69 3.29
N LEU A 99 -22.01 15.27 3.27
CA LEU A 99 -21.36 15.72 2.04
C LEU A 99 -20.52 14.59 1.45
N SER A 100 -20.66 14.36 0.14
CA SER A 100 -19.88 13.39 -0.63
C SER A 100 -18.98 14.12 -1.61
N THR A 101 -17.68 13.89 -1.54
CA THR A 101 -16.68 14.48 -2.45
C THR A 101 -16.03 13.36 -3.26
N PRO A 102 -16.14 13.34 -4.60
CA PRO A 102 -15.45 12.35 -5.42
C PRO A 102 -13.94 12.55 -5.33
N LEU A 103 -13.20 11.46 -5.22
CA LEU A 103 -11.73 11.46 -5.11
C LEU A 103 -11.04 11.01 -6.40
N ASN A 104 -11.69 10.24 -7.26
CA ASN A 104 -11.18 9.80 -8.57
C ASN A 104 -12.11 10.20 -9.74
N PRO A 105 -12.58 11.45 -9.84
CA PRO A 105 -13.47 11.82 -10.93
C PRO A 105 -12.72 11.78 -12.28
N GLU A 106 -13.39 11.29 -13.34
CA GLU A 106 -12.81 11.05 -14.67
C GLU A 106 -12.16 12.29 -15.33
N ASN A 107 -12.48 13.50 -14.86
CA ASN A 107 -12.02 14.76 -15.43
C ASN A 107 -10.88 15.43 -14.64
N LEU A 108 -10.32 14.77 -13.62
CA LEU A 108 -9.17 15.26 -12.85
C LEU A 108 -7.94 14.36 -13.03
N ILE A 109 -6.83 14.77 -12.41
CA ILE A 109 -5.61 13.97 -12.33
C ILE A 109 -5.94 12.66 -11.60
N PHE A 110 -5.48 11.54 -12.16
CA PHE A 110 -5.69 10.21 -11.60
C PHE A 110 -4.96 10.02 -10.26
N LEU A 111 -5.53 9.18 -9.39
CA LEU A 111 -4.96 8.90 -8.08
C LEU A 111 -3.57 8.25 -8.17
N HIS A 112 -3.35 7.33 -9.13
CA HIS A 112 -2.05 6.70 -9.34
C HIS A 112 -0.98 7.69 -9.82
N ASP A 113 -1.37 8.72 -10.58
CA ASP A 113 -0.45 9.79 -10.99
C ASP A 113 -0.08 10.69 -9.81
N LEU A 114 -1.05 11.01 -8.94
CA LEU A 114 -0.79 11.76 -7.70
C LEU A 114 0.09 10.98 -6.70
N PHE A 115 0.08 9.65 -6.78
CA PHE A 115 0.87 8.80 -5.90
C PHE A 115 2.36 8.79 -6.27
N ASN A 116 2.68 8.86 -7.57
CA ASN A 116 4.07 8.87 -8.05
C ASN A 116 4.84 10.16 -7.70
#